data_AF-A0A6M3XNA6-F1
#
_entry.id   AF-A0A6M3XNA6-F1
#
_cell.length_a   1.000
_cell.length_b   1.000
_cell.length_c   1.000
_cell.angle_alpha   90.00
_cell.angle_beta   90.00
_cell.angle_gamma   90.00
#
_symmetry.space_group_name_H-M   'P 1'
#
loop_
_entity.id
_entity.type
_entity.pdbx_description
1 polymer ?
#
loop_
_entity_poly.entity_id
_entity_poly.type
_entity_poly.pdbx_seq_one_letter_code
_entity_poly.pdbx_strand_id
1 'polypeptide(L)'
;MPNKEALELLKKRETNIRAILPSYIDPERFIKSAQLAIYNNSELKYCTPESIVTAVYNAAELGLDFTPAKRQAYLIKFKDKAVFIPGYGGLIELACREGAAEMIDAHIVFANDDFKIQFGSDPKIHHIPSLEENPGEILGAYAIAFLANGRFKPEWMTLKELKKVRQASACPDSPAYKNWLDEMYRKAPIRRLFKTLQTSAPKLEKALEYDNQQYDLTLLDETQAGEYKKPPKDEKELAENLKQKQSVGGAGAGKKSGVPPVGMAGDEADGMVGTPSASPSPESIPDFATMEMRKLIAQSVASYKGGAMAFAKMLKRDFNLENITNIRYEDAIELMRRVGIADSVIKQFEPVKTE
;
A
#
# COMPACT_ATOMS: atom_id res chain seq x y z
N MET A 1 20.63 -15.12 -4.00
CA MET A 1 19.45 -14.24 -3.87
C MET A 1 18.25 -15.11 -3.54
N PRO A 2 17.40 -14.73 -2.58
CA PRO A 2 16.09 -15.37 -2.44
C PRO A 2 15.37 -15.30 -3.79
N ASN A 3 14.69 -16.37 -4.21
CA ASN A 3 13.83 -16.41 -5.40
C ASN A 3 14.52 -16.25 -6.78
N LYS A 4 15.84 -16.48 -6.90
CA LYS A 4 16.56 -16.37 -8.19
C LYS A 4 15.92 -17.24 -9.29
N GLU A 5 15.58 -18.47 -8.98
CA GLU A 5 14.95 -19.40 -9.92
C GLU A 5 13.57 -18.93 -10.38
N ALA A 6 12.75 -18.40 -9.45
CA ALA A 6 11.44 -17.84 -9.76
C ALA A 6 11.53 -16.60 -10.65
N LEU A 7 12.51 -15.72 -10.40
CA LEU A 7 12.76 -14.53 -11.23
C LEU A 7 13.25 -14.91 -12.64
N GLU A 8 14.11 -15.92 -12.77
CA GLU A 8 14.55 -16.43 -14.07
C GLU A 8 13.39 -17.12 -14.82
N LEU A 9 12.56 -17.89 -14.12
CA LEU A 9 11.37 -18.50 -14.71
C LEU A 9 10.35 -17.44 -15.15
N LEU A 10 10.17 -16.37 -14.36
CA LEU A 10 9.30 -15.25 -14.69
C LEU A 10 9.76 -14.56 -15.99
N LYS A 11 11.07 -14.30 -16.14
CA LYS A 11 11.64 -13.77 -17.39
C LYS A 11 11.40 -14.71 -18.57
N LYS A 12 11.60 -16.03 -18.40
CA LYS A 12 11.33 -17.02 -19.46
C LYS A 12 9.85 -17.06 -19.88
N ARG A 13 8.93 -16.70 -18.99
CA ARG A 13 7.47 -16.69 -19.23
C ARG A 13 6.92 -15.29 -19.54
N GLU A 14 7.79 -14.30 -19.67
CA GLU A 14 7.42 -12.90 -19.90
C GLU A 14 6.53 -12.72 -21.13
N THR A 15 6.86 -13.37 -22.25
CA THR A 15 6.04 -13.31 -23.47
C THR A 15 4.61 -13.80 -23.25
N ASN A 16 4.43 -14.85 -22.44
CA ASN A 16 3.11 -15.39 -22.13
C ASN A 16 2.32 -14.43 -21.23
N ILE A 17 2.98 -13.79 -20.26
CA ILE A 17 2.37 -12.79 -19.38
C ILE A 17 1.94 -11.57 -20.19
N ARG A 18 2.81 -11.09 -21.09
CA ARG A 18 2.49 -9.98 -22.00
C ARG A 18 1.26 -10.27 -22.86
N ALA A 19 1.08 -11.52 -23.32
CA ALA A 19 -0.04 -11.91 -24.17
C ALA A 19 -1.40 -11.94 -23.45
N ILE A 20 -1.43 -12.12 -22.12
CA ILE A 20 -2.69 -12.17 -21.34
C ILE A 20 -3.03 -10.87 -20.62
N LEU A 21 -2.07 -9.95 -20.53
CA LEU A 21 -2.30 -8.67 -19.88
C LEU A 21 -3.36 -7.86 -20.65
N PRO A 22 -4.30 -7.22 -19.94
CA PRO A 22 -5.21 -6.27 -20.56
C PRO A 22 -4.44 -5.14 -21.25
N SER A 23 -4.96 -4.64 -22.38
CA SER A 23 -4.29 -3.66 -23.24
C SER A 23 -3.98 -2.31 -22.58
N TYR A 24 -4.71 -1.95 -21.51
CA TYR A 24 -4.47 -0.71 -20.75
C TYR A 24 -3.38 -0.84 -19.68
N ILE A 25 -2.76 -2.01 -19.52
CA ILE A 25 -1.67 -2.22 -18.56
C ILE A 25 -0.35 -2.24 -19.30
N ASP A 26 0.57 -1.37 -18.88
CA ASP A 26 1.95 -1.41 -19.35
C ASP A 26 2.63 -2.71 -18.86
N PRO A 27 3.07 -3.60 -19.76
CA PRO A 27 3.61 -4.89 -19.33
C PRO A 27 4.92 -4.77 -18.57
N GLU A 28 5.78 -3.81 -18.91
CA GLU A 28 7.06 -3.63 -18.23
C GLU A 28 6.86 -3.22 -16.76
N ARG A 29 5.95 -2.28 -16.51
CA ARG A 29 5.56 -1.86 -15.18
C ARG A 29 4.98 -3.02 -14.38
N PHE A 30 4.12 -3.83 -14.97
CA PHE A 30 3.54 -5.01 -14.31
C PHE A 30 4.62 -6.01 -13.92
N ILE A 31 5.54 -6.34 -14.83
CA ILE A 31 6.63 -7.29 -14.55
C ILE A 31 7.55 -6.76 -13.46
N LYS A 32 7.90 -5.46 -13.49
CA LYS A 32 8.71 -4.81 -12.45
C LYS A 32 8.02 -4.87 -11.09
N SER A 33 6.71 -4.61 -11.02
CA SER A 33 5.98 -4.68 -9.75
C SER A 33 5.88 -6.11 -9.22
N ALA A 34 5.69 -7.10 -10.10
CA ALA A 34 5.74 -8.52 -9.74
C ALA A 34 7.12 -8.94 -9.21
N GLN A 35 8.21 -8.56 -9.89
CA GLN A 35 9.58 -8.83 -9.45
C GLN A 35 9.86 -8.21 -8.07
N LEU A 36 9.44 -6.97 -7.86
CA LEU A 36 9.59 -6.28 -6.57
C LEU A 36 8.80 -6.97 -5.46
N ALA A 37 7.57 -7.41 -5.75
CA ALA A 37 6.76 -8.17 -4.80
C ALA A 37 7.38 -9.52 -4.43
N ILE A 38 7.97 -10.23 -5.41
CA ILE A 38 8.71 -11.47 -5.18
C ILE A 38 9.96 -11.22 -4.33
N TYR A 39 10.68 -10.13 -4.59
CA TYR A 39 11.90 -9.78 -3.87
C TYR A 39 11.63 -9.39 -2.41
N ASN A 40 10.60 -8.57 -2.18
CA ASN A 40 10.27 -8.04 -0.86
C ASN A 40 9.61 -9.06 0.08
N ASN A 41 9.08 -10.17 -0.44
CA ASN A 41 8.48 -11.21 0.38
C ASN A 41 9.48 -12.36 0.61
N SER A 42 10.17 -12.31 1.74
CA SER A 42 11.20 -13.30 2.12
C SER A 42 10.65 -14.71 2.33
N GLU A 43 9.34 -14.87 2.57
CA GLU A 43 8.70 -16.17 2.72
C GLU A 43 8.60 -16.92 1.40
N LEU A 44 8.54 -16.22 0.26
CA LEU A 44 8.40 -16.85 -1.05
C LEU A 44 9.61 -17.71 -1.44
N LYS A 45 10.75 -17.58 -0.75
CA LYS A 45 11.92 -18.45 -0.93
C LYS A 45 11.67 -19.91 -0.57
N TYR A 46 10.61 -20.17 0.19
CA TYR A 46 10.17 -21.51 0.54
C TYR A 46 9.07 -22.04 -0.38
N CYS A 47 8.70 -21.29 -1.43
CA CYS A 47 7.70 -21.67 -2.40
C CYS A 47 8.36 -22.22 -3.67
N THR A 48 7.66 -23.11 -4.40
CA THR A 48 8.14 -23.56 -5.71
C THR A 48 8.18 -22.41 -6.72
N PRO A 49 9.22 -22.30 -7.56
CA PRO A 49 9.30 -21.27 -8.61
C PRO A 49 8.06 -21.23 -9.51
N GLU A 50 7.52 -22.40 -9.84
CA GLU A 50 6.32 -22.56 -10.67
C GLU A 50 5.11 -21.91 -10.02
N SER A 51 4.89 -22.13 -8.72
CA SER A 51 3.74 -21.55 -8.00
C SER A 51 3.79 -20.02 -7.97
N ILE A 52 4.99 -19.43 -7.84
CA ILE A 52 5.18 -17.98 -7.89
C ILE A 52 4.78 -17.43 -9.26
N VAL A 53 5.26 -18.06 -10.33
CA VAL A 53 4.95 -17.61 -11.69
C VAL A 53 3.47 -17.81 -12.03
N THR A 54 2.85 -18.92 -11.59
CA THR A 54 1.40 -19.12 -11.72
C THR A 54 0.61 -18.04 -10.98
N ALA A 55 1.00 -17.69 -9.75
CA ALA A 55 0.33 -16.62 -9.00
C ALA A 55 0.45 -15.26 -9.73
N VAL A 56 1.62 -14.93 -10.30
CA VAL A 56 1.80 -13.72 -11.11
C VAL A 56 0.94 -13.76 -12.38
N TYR A 57 0.84 -14.92 -13.03
CA TYR A 57 0.00 -15.11 -14.22
C TYR A 57 -1.49 -14.87 -13.91
N ASN A 58 -1.99 -15.39 -12.79
CA ASN A 58 -3.36 -15.19 -12.35
C ASN A 58 -3.68 -13.71 -12.09
N ALA A 59 -2.75 -12.97 -11.49
CA ALA A 59 -2.88 -11.53 -11.30
C ALA A 59 -2.86 -10.76 -12.64
N ALA A 60 -2.00 -11.16 -13.57
CA ALA A 60 -1.89 -10.57 -14.90
C ALA A 60 -3.19 -10.71 -15.70
N GLU A 61 -3.82 -11.87 -15.65
CA GLU A 61 -5.08 -12.15 -16.36
C GLU A 61 -6.22 -11.22 -15.90
N LEU A 62 -6.27 -10.94 -14.60
CA LEU A 62 -7.20 -10.00 -14.00
C LEU A 62 -6.77 -8.54 -14.15
N GLY A 63 -5.54 -8.29 -14.59
CA GLY A 63 -4.97 -6.96 -14.68
C GLY A 63 -4.82 -6.28 -13.32
N LEU A 64 -4.40 -7.03 -12.30
CA LEU A 64 -4.19 -6.54 -10.95
C LEU A 64 -2.69 -6.43 -10.66
N ASP A 65 -2.23 -5.22 -10.35
CA ASP A 65 -0.84 -4.86 -10.16
C ASP A 65 -0.38 -5.10 -8.70
N PHE A 66 0.86 -5.55 -8.53
CA PHE A 66 1.47 -5.78 -7.21
C PHE A 66 2.02 -4.51 -6.53
N THR A 67 1.81 -3.33 -7.12
CA THR A 67 2.22 -2.05 -6.55
C THR A 67 1.54 -1.85 -5.18
N PRO A 68 2.31 -1.72 -4.07
CA PRO A 68 1.75 -1.64 -2.72
C PRO A 68 0.73 -0.52 -2.52
N ALA A 69 0.96 0.64 -3.15
CA ALA A 69 0.06 1.79 -3.06
C ALA A 69 -1.36 1.51 -3.61
N LYS A 70 -1.47 0.66 -4.64
CA LYS A 70 -2.75 0.32 -5.26
C LYS A 70 -3.53 -0.75 -4.48
N ARG A 71 -2.85 -1.55 -3.65
CA ARG A 71 -3.47 -2.62 -2.83
C ARG A 71 -4.35 -3.57 -3.66
N GLN A 72 -3.93 -3.88 -4.89
CA GLN A 72 -4.69 -4.66 -5.87
C GLN A 72 -4.40 -6.16 -5.82
N ALA A 73 -3.14 -6.53 -5.59
CA ALA A 73 -2.69 -7.92 -5.64
C ALA A 73 -1.63 -8.21 -4.57
N TYR A 74 -1.67 -9.41 -4.02
CA TYR A 74 -0.68 -9.90 -3.05
C TYR A 74 -0.20 -11.30 -3.41
N LEU A 75 1.07 -11.58 -3.15
CA LEU A 75 1.65 -12.92 -3.20
C LEU A 75 1.89 -13.39 -1.76
N ILE A 76 1.24 -14.47 -1.36
CA ILE A 76 1.36 -15.01 0.00
C ILE A 76 1.81 -16.46 -0.08
N LYS A 77 2.66 -16.89 0.85
CA LYS A 77 3.03 -18.29 1.01
C LYS A 77 1.89 -19.05 1.67
N PHE A 78 1.54 -20.18 1.07
CA PHE A 78 0.71 -21.22 1.68
C PHE A 78 1.44 -22.55 1.54
N LYS A 79 1.86 -23.14 2.67
CA LYS A 79 2.74 -24.31 2.70
C LYS A 79 4.01 -24.08 1.87
N ASP A 80 4.22 -24.86 0.81
CA ASP A 80 5.33 -24.85 -0.13
C ASP A 80 4.98 -24.13 -1.45
N LYS A 81 3.85 -23.41 -1.52
CA LYS A 81 3.37 -22.72 -2.71
C LYS A 81 3.11 -21.24 -2.47
N ALA A 82 3.34 -20.44 -3.50
CA ALA A 82 2.87 -19.07 -3.54
C ALA A 82 1.45 -19.02 -4.11
N VAL A 83 0.59 -18.23 -3.48
CA VAL A 83 -0.81 -18.03 -3.86
C VAL A 83 -1.03 -16.55 -4.12
N PHE A 84 -1.72 -16.26 -5.23
CA PHE A 84 -2.21 -14.93 -5.54
C PHE A 84 -3.49 -14.65 -4.76
N ILE A 85 -3.52 -13.49 -4.09
CA ILE A 85 -4.71 -13.02 -3.37
C ILE A 85 -5.11 -11.65 -3.93
N PRO A 86 -6.33 -11.50 -4.46
CA PRO A 86 -6.89 -10.21 -4.79
C PRO A 86 -6.97 -9.32 -3.55
N GLY A 87 -6.38 -8.14 -3.66
CA GLY A 87 -6.58 -7.08 -2.69
C GLY A 87 -7.96 -6.47 -2.83
N TYR A 88 -8.49 -5.90 -1.75
CA TYR A 88 -9.81 -5.27 -1.79
C TYR A 88 -9.86 -4.07 -2.75
N GLY A 89 -8.74 -3.34 -2.92
CA GLY A 89 -8.64 -2.28 -3.94
C GLY A 89 -8.72 -2.84 -5.36
N GLY A 90 -8.18 -4.05 -5.58
CA GLY A 90 -8.29 -4.77 -6.84
C GLY A 90 -9.71 -5.26 -7.12
N LEU A 91 -10.42 -5.74 -6.10
CA LEU A 91 -11.83 -6.10 -6.21
C LEU A 91 -12.69 -4.88 -6.53
N ILE A 92 -12.48 -3.74 -5.86
CA ILE A 92 -13.20 -2.48 -6.13
C ILE A 92 -12.93 -2.02 -7.56
N GLU A 93 -11.66 -1.99 -7.98
CA GLU A 93 -11.31 -1.57 -9.34
C GLU A 93 -11.91 -2.49 -10.41
N LEU A 94 -11.87 -3.81 -10.19
CA LEU A 94 -12.54 -4.76 -11.08
C LEU A 94 -14.04 -4.53 -11.12
N ALA A 95 -14.69 -4.29 -9.97
CA ALA A 95 -16.12 -4.02 -9.92
C ALA A 95 -16.51 -2.77 -10.72
N CYS A 96 -15.73 -1.70 -10.57
CA CYS A 96 -15.91 -0.46 -11.31
C CYS A 96 -15.67 -0.66 -12.81
N ARG A 97 -14.55 -1.30 -13.17
CA ARG A 97 -14.13 -1.48 -14.56
C ARG A 97 -15.05 -2.40 -15.35
N GLU A 98 -15.58 -3.43 -14.71
CA GLU A 98 -16.49 -4.39 -15.33
C GLU A 98 -17.97 -3.99 -15.20
N GLY A 99 -18.26 -2.80 -14.66
CA GLY A 99 -19.61 -2.25 -14.57
C GLY A 99 -20.52 -2.89 -13.51
N ALA A 100 -19.97 -3.68 -12.59
CA ALA A 100 -20.71 -4.27 -11.47
C ALA A 100 -21.12 -3.22 -10.41
N ALA A 101 -20.33 -2.15 -10.31
CA ALA A 101 -20.64 -0.96 -9.52
C ALA A 101 -20.06 0.27 -10.25
N GLU A 102 -20.61 1.46 -10.01
CA GLU A 102 -19.96 2.71 -10.42
C GLU A 102 -18.91 3.13 -9.40
N MET A 103 -19.23 2.93 -8.11
CA MET A 103 -18.38 3.28 -6.99
C MET A 103 -18.66 2.31 -5.84
N ILE A 104 -17.61 1.97 -5.09
CA ILE A 104 -17.75 1.27 -3.82
C ILE A 104 -17.05 2.11 -2.76
N ASP A 105 -17.76 2.41 -1.68
CA ASP A 105 -17.25 3.18 -0.57
C ASP A 105 -17.55 2.46 0.75
N ALA A 106 -16.78 2.76 1.80
CA ALA A 106 -16.95 2.15 3.11
C ALA A 106 -16.48 3.08 4.21
N HIS A 107 -17.14 3.01 5.37
CA HIS A 107 -16.87 3.89 6.50
C HIS A 107 -17.03 3.16 7.82
N ILE A 108 -16.28 3.63 8.82
CA ILE A 108 -16.48 3.29 10.22
C ILE A 108 -17.55 4.20 10.78
N VAL A 109 -18.36 3.66 11.70
CA VAL A 109 -19.35 4.42 12.47
C VAL A 109 -18.94 4.39 13.93
N PHE A 110 -18.83 5.57 14.52
CA PHE A 110 -18.51 5.82 15.91
C PHE A 110 -19.75 6.20 16.72
N ALA A 111 -19.63 6.14 18.05
CA ALA A 111 -20.74 6.35 18.98
C ALA A 111 -21.36 7.76 18.88
N ASN A 112 -20.56 8.77 18.54
CA ASN A 112 -21.01 10.16 18.46
C ASN A 112 -21.39 10.60 17.04
N ASP A 113 -21.38 9.70 16.06
CA ASP A 113 -21.82 10.01 14.69
C ASP A 113 -23.37 10.10 14.63
N ASP A 114 -23.91 11.00 13.81
CA ASP A 114 -25.34 10.94 13.46
C ASP A 114 -25.51 9.89 12.36
N PHE A 115 -25.77 8.66 12.80
CA PHE A 115 -25.89 7.50 11.95
C PHE A 115 -27.26 6.83 12.02
N LYS A 116 -27.88 6.62 10.85
CA LYS A 116 -29.09 5.81 10.69
C LYS A 116 -28.95 4.92 9.48
N ILE A 117 -29.27 3.64 9.66
CA ILE A 117 -29.35 2.67 8.57
C ILE A 117 -30.75 2.06 8.53
N GLN A 118 -31.31 2.03 7.34
CA GLN A 118 -32.59 1.42 7.04
C GLN A 118 -32.38 0.33 6.00
N PHE A 119 -32.88 -0.86 6.31
CA PHE A 119 -33.03 -1.96 5.36
C PHE A 119 -34.51 -2.11 4.98
N GLY A 120 -34.79 -2.85 3.91
CA GLY A 120 -36.15 -3.10 3.43
C GLY A 120 -36.30 -2.74 1.96
N SER A 121 -37.52 -2.38 1.56
CA SER A 121 -37.86 -2.02 0.16
C SER A 121 -37.22 -0.71 -0.30
N ASP A 122 -36.85 0.16 0.64
CA ASP A 122 -36.19 1.45 0.41
C ASP A 122 -34.98 1.55 1.34
N PRO A 123 -33.85 0.89 1.00
CA PRO A 123 -32.66 0.94 1.82
C PRO A 123 -32.11 2.37 1.88
N LYS A 124 -31.64 2.82 3.06
CA LYS A 124 -31.07 4.16 3.28
C LYS A 124 -29.92 4.12 4.26
N ILE A 125 -28.90 4.92 4.00
CA ILE A 125 -27.84 5.22 4.96
C ILE A 125 -27.78 6.74 5.10
N HIS A 126 -27.93 7.22 6.33
CA HIS A 126 -27.62 8.57 6.76
C HIS A 126 -26.40 8.47 7.67
N HIS A 127 -25.32 9.15 7.30
CA HIS A 127 -24.10 9.16 8.09
C HIS A 127 -23.47 10.55 8.04
N ILE A 128 -23.46 11.22 9.19
CA ILE A 128 -22.71 12.46 9.40
C ILE A 128 -21.68 12.15 10.49
N PRO A 129 -20.38 12.01 10.13
CA PRO A 129 -19.33 11.75 11.09
C PRO A 129 -19.20 12.89 12.10
N SER A 130 -18.92 12.55 13.35
CA SER A 130 -18.47 13.51 14.35
C SER A 130 -17.14 14.11 13.92
N LEU A 131 -17.03 15.45 13.99
CA LEU A 131 -15.78 16.18 13.72
C LEU A 131 -14.99 16.46 15.00
N GLU A 132 -15.40 15.88 16.13
CA GLU A 132 -14.68 15.98 17.39
C GLU A 132 -13.38 15.18 17.35
N GLU A 133 -12.38 15.60 18.14
CA GLU A 133 -11.11 14.89 18.28
C GLU A 133 -11.31 13.45 18.78
N ASN A 134 -12.35 13.22 19.59
CA ASN A 134 -12.75 11.90 20.04
C ASN A 134 -14.19 11.59 19.59
N PRO A 135 -14.39 10.90 18.45
CA PRO A 135 -15.71 10.55 17.95
C PRO A 135 -16.40 9.43 18.78
N GLY A 136 -15.73 8.91 19.81
CA GLY A 136 -16.24 7.85 20.69
C GLY A 136 -15.83 6.45 20.23
N GLU A 137 -16.47 5.42 20.81
CA GLU A 137 -16.18 4.03 20.49
C GLU A 137 -16.72 3.63 19.10
N ILE A 138 -16.08 2.66 18.44
CA ILE A 138 -16.56 2.11 17.16
C ILE A 138 -17.83 1.29 17.40
N LEU A 139 -18.92 1.64 16.73
CA LEU A 139 -20.18 0.87 16.73
C LEU A 139 -20.18 -0.22 15.66
N GLY A 140 -19.56 0.06 14.51
CA GLY A 140 -19.54 -0.85 13.37
C GLY A 140 -18.92 -0.23 12.14
N ALA A 141 -19.16 -0.85 10.99
CA ALA A 141 -18.68 -0.38 9.69
C ALA A 141 -19.71 -0.74 8.61
N TYR A 142 -19.85 0.10 7.60
CA TYR A 142 -20.63 -0.22 6.40
C TYR A 142 -19.80 -0.11 5.13
N ALA A 143 -20.29 -0.75 4.07
CA ALA A 143 -19.89 -0.51 2.70
C ALA A 143 -21.12 -0.27 1.83
N ILE A 144 -20.97 0.50 0.75
CA ILE A 144 -22.03 0.81 -0.22
C ILE A 144 -21.46 0.59 -1.61
N ALA A 145 -22.14 -0.21 -2.43
CA ALA A 145 -21.94 -0.21 -3.88
C ALA A 145 -23.01 0.66 -4.54
N PHE A 146 -22.60 1.66 -5.30
CA PHE A 146 -23.46 2.46 -6.18
C PHE A 146 -23.56 1.74 -7.52
N LEU A 147 -24.77 1.54 -8.03
CA LEU A 147 -25.04 0.79 -9.26
C LEU A 147 -25.44 1.75 -10.38
N ALA A 148 -25.19 1.36 -11.63
CA ALA A 148 -25.44 2.20 -12.81
C ALA A 148 -26.91 2.61 -13.02
N ASN A 149 -27.85 1.92 -12.36
CA ASN A 149 -29.28 2.26 -12.40
C ASN A 149 -29.70 3.26 -11.31
N GLY A 150 -28.75 3.90 -10.63
CA GLY A 150 -28.99 4.84 -9.54
C GLY A 150 -29.41 4.19 -8.21
N ARG A 151 -29.51 2.86 -8.16
CA ARG A 151 -29.71 2.14 -6.90
C ARG A 151 -28.37 1.95 -6.20
N PHE A 152 -28.42 1.67 -4.91
CA PHE A 152 -27.23 1.27 -4.16
C PHE A 152 -27.49 0.02 -3.35
N LYS A 153 -26.40 -0.65 -2.97
CA LYS A 153 -26.42 -1.85 -2.16
C LYS A 153 -25.59 -1.63 -0.90
N PRO A 154 -26.24 -1.42 0.26
CA PRO A 154 -25.55 -1.27 1.52
C PRO A 154 -25.21 -2.64 2.13
N GLU A 155 -24.10 -2.71 2.84
CA GLU A 155 -23.70 -3.83 3.71
C GLU A 155 -23.25 -3.25 5.04
N TRP A 156 -23.80 -3.75 6.16
CA TRP A 156 -23.46 -3.29 7.51
C TRP A 156 -22.90 -4.44 8.34
N MET A 157 -21.88 -4.11 9.14
CA MET A 157 -21.30 -5.01 10.11
C MET A 157 -21.22 -4.34 11.47
N THR A 158 -21.80 -5.00 12.47
CA THR A 158 -21.67 -4.58 13.87
C THR A 158 -20.22 -4.78 14.37
N LEU A 159 -19.82 -4.05 15.42
CA LEU A 159 -18.53 -4.26 16.08
C LEU A 159 -18.29 -5.73 16.45
N LYS A 160 -19.33 -6.45 16.87
CA LYS A 160 -19.24 -7.87 17.22
C LYS A 160 -18.82 -8.71 16.01
N GLU A 161 -19.38 -8.45 14.85
CA GLU A 161 -19.04 -9.17 13.62
C GLU A 161 -17.64 -8.79 13.10
N LEU A 162 -17.26 -7.51 13.22
CA LEU A 162 -15.92 -7.05 12.88
C LEU A 162 -14.85 -7.72 13.74
N LYS A 163 -15.10 -7.83 15.06
CA LYS A 163 -14.24 -8.60 15.98
C LYS A 163 -14.17 -10.08 15.59
N LYS A 164 -15.28 -10.69 15.16
CA LYS A 164 -15.30 -12.07 14.64
C LYS A 164 -14.43 -12.22 13.39
N VAL A 165 -14.52 -11.28 12.44
CA VAL A 165 -13.65 -11.28 11.24
C VAL A 165 -12.18 -11.15 11.61
N ARG A 166 -11.84 -10.28 12.57
CA ARG A 166 -10.48 -10.16 13.09
C ARG A 166 -9.98 -11.48 13.68
N GLN A 167 -10.78 -12.11 14.54
CA GLN A 167 -10.43 -13.39 15.18
C GLN A 167 -10.24 -14.53 14.18
N ALA A 168 -11.01 -14.54 13.08
CA ALA A 168 -10.86 -15.52 12.02
C ALA A 168 -9.69 -15.22 11.05
N SER A 169 -9.02 -14.07 11.19
CA SER A 169 -7.87 -13.75 10.34
C SER A 169 -6.62 -14.49 10.81
N ALA A 170 -5.68 -14.76 9.90
CA ALA A 170 -4.42 -15.45 10.23
C ALA A 170 -3.55 -14.70 11.26
N CYS A 171 -3.69 -13.37 11.35
CA CYS A 171 -2.86 -12.52 12.20
C CYS A 171 -3.71 -11.50 12.99
N PRO A 172 -4.54 -11.94 13.95
CA PRO A 172 -5.46 -11.09 14.70
C PRO A 172 -4.75 -10.03 15.54
N ASP A 173 -3.49 -10.27 15.92
CA ASP A 173 -2.67 -9.36 16.75
C ASP A 173 -1.56 -8.64 15.98
N SER A 174 -1.69 -8.60 14.65
CA SER A 174 -0.75 -7.88 13.80
C SER A 174 -0.69 -6.38 14.13
N PRO A 175 0.45 -5.71 13.84
CA PRO A 175 0.54 -4.26 13.97
C PRO A 175 -0.54 -3.50 13.18
N ALA A 176 -1.07 -4.08 12.10
CA ALA A 176 -2.16 -3.49 11.33
C ALA A 176 -3.43 -3.30 12.18
N TYR A 177 -3.87 -4.33 12.92
CA TYR A 177 -5.02 -4.22 13.83
C TYR A 177 -4.74 -3.36 15.07
N LYS A 178 -3.47 -3.12 15.42
CA LYS A 178 -3.10 -2.26 16.55
C LYS A 178 -3.02 -0.79 16.17
N ASN A 179 -2.45 -0.49 15.00
CA ASN A 179 -2.15 0.87 14.57
C ASN A 179 -3.22 1.44 13.62
N TRP A 180 -3.98 0.58 12.93
CA TRP A 180 -4.91 0.94 11.85
C TRP A 180 -6.20 0.12 11.96
N LEU A 181 -6.80 0.10 13.16
CA LEU A 181 -7.96 -0.74 13.48
C LEU A 181 -9.18 -0.41 12.62
N ASP A 182 -9.42 0.88 12.43
CA ASP A 182 -10.44 1.47 11.57
C ASP A 182 -10.31 1.00 10.11
N GLU A 183 -9.12 1.08 9.53
CA GLU A 183 -8.83 0.61 8.18
C GLU A 183 -9.09 -0.89 8.03
N MET A 184 -8.71 -1.68 9.03
CA MET A 184 -8.94 -3.12 9.03
C MET A 184 -10.43 -3.46 9.14
N TYR A 185 -11.18 -2.74 9.98
CA TYR A 185 -12.61 -2.93 10.12
C TYR A 185 -13.39 -2.47 8.89
N ARG A 186 -12.97 -1.40 8.23
CA ARG A 186 -13.57 -0.93 6.97
C ARG A 186 -13.45 -1.94 5.84
N LYS A 187 -12.39 -2.76 5.83
CA LYS A 187 -12.19 -3.81 4.82
C LYS A 187 -13.25 -4.92 4.88
N ALA A 188 -13.77 -5.24 6.06
CA ALA A 188 -14.67 -6.37 6.27
C ALA A 188 -16.03 -6.23 5.55
N PRO A 189 -16.78 -5.11 5.67
CA PRO A 189 -18.04 -4.95 4.95
C PRO A 189 -17.84 -4.90 3.43
N ILE A 190 -16.72 -4.40 2.91
CA ILE A 190 -16.39 -4.45 1.48
C ILE A 190 -16.34 -5.91 1.00
N ARG A 191 -15.59 -6.77 1.70
CA ARG A 191 -15.49 -8.19 1.34
C ARG A 191 -16.84 -8.91 1.41
N ARG A 192 -17.67 -8.57 2.41
CA ARG A 192 -19.00 -9.17 2.56
C ARG A 192 -19.97 -8.68 1.48
N LEU A 193 -19.92 -7.40 1.12
CA LEU A 193 -20.70 -6.79 0.04
C LEU A 193 -20.48 -7.55 -1.28
N PHE A 194 -19.24 -7.88 -1.61
CA PHE A 194 -18.90 -8.66 -2.81
C PHE A 194 -19.56 -10.04 -2.89
N LYS A 195 -19.89 -10.68 -1.75
CA LYS A 195 -20.60 -11.98 -1.74
C LYS A 195 -22.03 -11.86 -2.24
N THR A 196 -22.61 -10.68 -2.14
CA THR A 196 -23.99 -10.41 -2.54
C THR A 196 -24.08 -9.60 -3.81
N LEU A 197 -23.00 -8.94 -4.24
CA LEU A 197 -22.97 -8.16 -5.47
C LEU A 197 -23.15 -9.11 -6.66
N GLN A 198 -24.34 -9.05 -7.26
CA GLN A 198 -24.64 -9.81 -8.48
C GLN A 198 -23.84 -9.18 -9.61
N THR A 199 -23.11 -10.01 -10.34
CA THR A 199 -22.34 -9.57 -11.50
C THR A 199 -22.45 -10.62 -12.59
N SER A 200 -22.26 -10.19 -13.83
CA SER A 200 -22.02 -11.07 -14.98
C SER A 200 -20.66 -10.76 -15.59
N ALA A 201 -19.74 -10.24 -14.75
CA ALA A 201 -18.40 -9.84 -15.12
C ALA A 201 -17.42 -10.99 -14.87
N PRO A 202 -16.95 -11.68 -15.92
CA PRO A 202 -16.17 -12.92 -15.74
C PRO A 202 -14.87 -12.69 -14.97
N LYS A 203 -14.24 -11.52 -15.12
CA LYS A 203 -13.00 -11.19 -14.39
C LYS A 203 -13.26 -10.92 -12.91
N LEU A 204 -14.38 -10.27 -12.58
CA LEU A 204 -14.75 -10.07 -11.18
C LEU A 204 -15.10 -11.42 -10.53
N GLU A 205 -15.90 -12.24 -11.20
CA GLU A 205 -16.25 -13.59 -10.73
C GLU A 205 -14.99 -14.42 -10.45
N LYS A 206 -14.06 -14.45 -11.39
CA LYS A 206 -12.77 -15.14 -11.24
C LYS A 206 -11.93 -14.57 -10.09
N ALA A 207 -11.93 -13.26 -9.90
CA ALA A 207 -11.26 -12.64 -8.75
C ALA A 207 -11.91 -13.05 -7.42
N LEU A 208 -13.25 -13.11 -7.37
CA LEU A 208 -13.98 -13.57 -6.19
C LEU A 208 -13.75 -15.06 -5.90
N GLU A 209 -13.58 -15.89 -6.93
CA GLU A 209 -13.15 -17.28 -6.76
C GLU A 209 -11.78 -17.39 -6.11
N TYR A 210 -10.78 -16.62 -6.56
CA TYR A 210 -9.47 -16.58 -5.91
C TYR A 210 -9.55 -16.07 -4.47
N ASP A 211 -10.40 -15.08 -4.19
CA ASP A 211 -10.63 -14.59 -2.83
C ASP A 211 -11.30 -15.66 -1.94
N ASN A 212 -12.25 -16.42 -2.48
CA ASN A 212 -12.94 -17.49 -1.77
C ASN A 212 -12.02 -18.68 -1.48
N GLN A 213 -11.15 -19.04 -2.43
CA GLN A 213 -10.13 -20.08 -2.24
C GLN A 213 -9.21 -19.76 -1.06
N GLN A 214 -8.96 -18.48 -0.76
CA GLN A 214 -8.25 -18.09 0.46
C GLN A 214 -8.94 -18.65 1.71
N TYR A 215 -10.27 -18.56 1.79
CA TYR A 215 -11.02 -19.05 2.95
C TYR A 215 -11.01 -20.57 3.05
N ASP A 216 -11.14 -21.28 1.93
CA ASP A 216 -11.03 -22.75 1.91
C ASP A 216 -9.63 -23.22 2.33
N LEU A 217 -8.58 -22.52 1.90
CA LEU A 217 -7.21 -22.79 2.35
C LEU A 217 -7.01 -22.55 3.85
N THR A 218 -7.72 -21.57 4.45
CA THR A 218 -7.74 -21.37 5.91
C THR A 218 -8.60 -22.40 6.65
N LEU A 219 -9.67 -22.92 6.04
CA LEU A 219 -10.54 -23.95 6.63
C LEU A 219 -9.89 -25.35 6.61
N LEU A 220 -9.01 -25.62 5.65
CA LEU A 220 -8.18 -26.83 5.61
C LEU A 220 -7.04 -26.81 6.66
N ASP A 221 -6.84 -25.70 7.38
CA ASP A 221 -5.75 -25.48 8.33
C ASP A 221 -6.17 -25.61 9.80
N GLU A 222 -7.46 -25.85 10.10
CA GLU A 222 -7.92 -26.10 11.48
C GLU A 222 -7.28 -27.36 12.11
N THR A 223 -6.61 -28.19 11.32
CA THR A 223 -5.92 -29.38 11.83
C THR A 223 -4.42 -29.19 12.09
N GLN A 224 -3.71 -28.20 11.52
CA GLN A 224 -2.28 -27.96 11.79
C GLN A 224 -1.80 -26.52 11.48
N ALA A 225 -2.32 -25.51 12.21
CA ALA A 225 -1.73 -24.18 12.21
C ALA A 225 -0.33 -24.21 12.87
N GLY A 226 0.72 -24.32 12.04
CA GLY A 226 2.11 -24.18 12.47
C GLY A 226 2.40 -22.75 12.94
N GLU A 227 3.03 -22.62 14.10
CA GLU A 227 3.39 -21.34 14.73
C GLU A 227 4.15 -20.41 13.76
N TYR A 228 3.53 -19.30 13.40
CA TYR A 228 4.24 -18.16 12.82
C TYR A 228 5.13 -17.52 13.92
N LYS A 229 6.44 -17.83 13.90
CA LYS A 229 7.41 -17.13 14.76
C LYS A 229 7.92 -15.87 14.05
N LYS A 230 7.58 -14.73 14.65
CA LYS A 230 8.02 -13.39 14.23
C LYS A 230 9.55 -13.29 14.25
N PRO A 231 10.21 -12.61 13.28
CA PRO A 231 11.64 -12.35 13.37
C PRO A 231 11.97 -11.41 14.56
N PRO A 232 13.13 -11.58 15.22
CA PRO A 232 13.54 -10.78 16.38
C PRO A 232 13.59 -9.30 16.04
N LYS A 233 13.19 -8.45 16.99
CA LYS A 233 13.07 -7.00 16.77
C LYS A 233 14.35 -6.22 17.00
N ASP A 234 15.33 -6.78 17.70
CA ASP A 234 16.53 -6.05 18.13
C ASP A 234 17.80 -6.62 17.50
N GLU A 235 18.70 -5.74 17.00
CA GLU A 235 20.01 -6.12 16.45
C GLU A 235 20.89 -6.88 17.45
N LYS A 236 20.71 -6.62 18.75
CA LYS A 236 21.40 -7.36 19.82
C LYS A 236 20.90 -8.80 19.94
N GLU A 237 19.59 -9.01 19.80
CA GLU A 237 18.95 -10.33 19.84
C GLU A 237 19.30 -11.14 18.58
N LEU A 238 19.44 -10.47 17.42
CA LEU A 238 19.96 -11.06 16.19
C LEU A 238 21.42 -11.53 16.36
N ALA A 239 22.27 -10.72 17.02
CA ALA A 239 23.66 -11.04 17.28
C ALA A 239 23.86 -12.16 18.32
N GLU A 240 23.02 -12.22 19.37
CA GLU A 240 23.03 -13.32 20.35
C GLU A 240 22.56 -14.64 19.75
N ASN A 241 21.51 -14.61 18.92
CA ASN A 241 21.03 -15.78 18.20
C ASN A 241 22.06 -16.32 17.19
N LEU A 242 22.86 -15.43 16.58
CA LEU A 242 23.97 -15.81 15.71
C LEU A 242 25.15 -16.42 16.49
N LYS A 243 25.47 -15.89 17.68
CA LYS A 243 26.50 -16.45 18.57
C LYS A 243 26.09 -17.82 19.14
N GLN A 244 24.84 -18.00 19.53
CA GLN A 244 24.34 -19.30 19.98
C GLN A 244 24.34 -20.34 18.86
N LYS A 245 23.97 -19.99 17.63
CA LYS A 245 24.05 -20.89 16.47
C LYS A 245 25.47 -21.33 16.11
N GLN A 246 26.48 -20.50 16.37
CA GLN A 246 27.89 -20.86 16.16
C GLN A 246 28.48 -21.75 17.26
N SER A 247 27.83 -21.85 18.43
CA SER A 247 28.28 -22.70 19.54
C SER A 247 27.83 -24.16 19.47
N VAL A 248 26.93 -24.52 18.53
CA VAL A 248 26.34 -25.87 18.43
C VAL A 248 26.86 -26.67 17.22
N GLY A 249 27.81 -26.14 16.44
CA GLY A 249 28.33 -26.85 15.27
C GLY A 249 29.83 -26.68 15.08
N GLY A 250 30.62 -27.64 15.57
CA GLY A 250 32.01 -27.78 15.13
C GLY A 250 32.88 -28.72 15.97
N ALA A 251 32.82 -30.02 15.69
CA ALA A 251 33.97 -30.91 15.85
C ALA A 251 34.46 -31.30 14.44
N GLY A 252 35.75 -31.08 14.14
CA GLY A 252 36.43 -31.61 12.95
C GLY A 252 37.30 -30.60 12.20
N ALA A 253 38.60 -30.87 12.15
CA ALA A 253 39.70 -29.94 11.91
C ALA A 253 40.28 -29.94 10.47
N GLY A 254 41.08 -28.88 10.19
CA GLY A 254 42.16 -28.82 9.19
C GLY A 254 41.81 -28.00 7.93
N LYS A 255 42.64 -27.09 7.39
CA LYS A 255 44.03 -26.71 7.63
C LYS A 255 44.28 -25.34 6.94
N LYS A 256 45.34 -24.65 7.40
CA LYS A 256 45.76 -23.25 7.18
C LYS A 256 46.14 -22.86 5.73
N SER A 257 45.95 -21.57 5.40
CA SER A 257 46.94 -20.60 4.84
C SER A 257 46.17 -19.39 4.29
N GLY A 258 46.51 -18.11 4.42
CA GLY A 258 47.68 -17.39 4.95
C GLY A 258 47.35 -15.89 5.01
N VAL A 259 47.97 -15.24 5.98
CA VAL A 259 48.01 -13.81 6.40
C VAL A 259 48.68 -12.94 5.30
N PRO A 260 48.76 -11.57 5.31
CA PRO A 260 48.26 -10.53 6.24
C PRO A 260 47.52 -9.31 5.60
N PRO A 261 47.03 -8.40 6.46
CA PRO A 261 46.58 -7.04 6.14
C PRO A 261 47.72 -6.00 6.21
N VAL A 262 47.52 -4.86 5.56
CA VAL A 262 48.29 -3.61 5.70
C VAL A 262 47.26 -2.47 5.52
N GLY A 263 47.14 -1.44 6.35
CA GLY A 263 47.95 -0.95 7.46
C GLY A 263 48.15 0.57 7.28
N MET A 264 47.74 1.34 8.30
CA MET A 264 48.33 2.64 8.74
C MET A 264 48.18 3.87 7.81
N ALA A 265 48.15 5.13 8.25
CA ALA A 265 48.05 5.80 9.56
C ALA A 265 47.97 7.32 9.31
N GLY A 266 47.30 8.05 10.22
CA GLY A 266 47.67 9.41 10.70
C GLY A 266 47.41 10.59 9.77
N ASP A 267 47.42 11.84 10.22
CA ASP A 267 47.18 12.52 11.50
C ASP A 267 47.19 14.04 11.14
N GLU A 268 46.68 14.89 12.03
CA GLU A 268 46.85 16.36 12.08
C GLU A 268 45.98 17.32 11.21
N ALA A 269 45.76 18.49 11.82
CA ALA A 269 44.82 19.56 11.50
C ALA A 269 45.52 20.78 10.87
N ASP A 270 44.81 21.56 10.02
CA ASP A 270 44.50 23.00 10.22
C ASP A 270 43.77 23.62 9.00
N GLY A 271 42.90 24.60 9.26
CA GLY A 271 42.71 25.81 8.42
C GLY A 271 41.89 25.81 7.11
N MET A 272 40.79 26.60 7.14
CA MET A 272 40.30 27.55 6.10
C MET A 272 39.18 27.14 5.09
N VAL A 273 37.97 27.65 5.38
CA VAL A 273 37.01 28.40 4.53
C VAL A 273 36.70 27.94 3.09
N GLY A 274 35.43 27.55 2.87
CA GLY A 274 34.60 28.04 1.75
C GLY A 274 34.39 27.13 0.53
N THR A 275 33.18 26.55 0.41
CA THR A 275 32.23 26.76 -0.72
C THR A 275 30.97 25.90 -0.53
N PRO A 276 29.77 26.39 -0.91
CA PRO A 276 28.51 25.67 -0.75
C PRO A 276 28.34 24.62 -1.85
N SER A 277 28.12 23.37 -1.47
CA SER A 277 27.79 22.30 -2.43
C SER A 277 26.36 22.50 -2.96
N ALA A 278 26.23 22.36 -4.27
CA ALA A 278 25.22 22.96 -5.15
C ALA A 278 23.75 22.55 -4.89
N SER A 279 22.86 23.54 -5.05
CA SER A 279 21.41 23.35 -5.16
C SER A 279 21.04 22.57 -6.43
N PRO A 280 19.97 21.76 -6.42
CA PRO A 280 19.46 21.12 -7.63
C PRO A 280 18.98 22.15 -8.65
N SER A 281 19.27 21.93 -9.94
CA SER A 281 18.78 22.75 -11.05
C SER A 281 17.27 22.54 -11.29
N PRO A 282 16.55 23.52 -11.88
CA PRO A 282 15.07 23.48 -12.05
C PRO A 282 14.50 22.30 -12.85
N GLU A 283 15.36 21.53 -13.53
CA GLU A 283 15.02 20.32 -14.29
C GLU A 283 14.93 19.07 -13.41
N SER A 284 15.41 19.13 -12.16
CA SER A 284 15.41 18.01 -11.20
C SER A 284 14.14 17.88 -10.36
N ILE A 285 13.19 18.80 -10.50
CA ILE A 285 11.87 18.74 -9.87
C ILE A 285 10.97 17.87 -10.77
N PRO A 286 10.54 16.66 -10.32
CA PRO A 286 9.78 15.76 -11.18
C PRO A 286 8.42 16.37 -11.53
N ASP A 287 7.96 16.11 -12.76
CA ASP A 287 6.67 16.62 -13.26
C ASP A 287 5.51 15.87 -12.58
N PHE A 288 5.12 16.34 -11.39
CA PHE A 288 4.20 15.63 -10.48
C PHE A 288 2.71 15.94 -10.72
N ALA A 289 2.34 16.78 -11.68
CA ALA A 289 1.03 17.42 -11.65
C ALA A 289 -0.01 16.74 -12.56
N THR A 290 -0.60 15.63 -12.09
CA THR A 290 -1.89 15.14 -12.64
C THR A 290 -2.95 16.23 -12.50
N MET A 291 -3.93 16.28 -13.42
CA MET A 291 -4.96 17.35 -13.45
C MET A 291 -5.76 17.44 -12.14
N GLU A 292 -5.92 16.32 -11.43
CA GLU A 292 -6.54 16.25 -10.11
C GLU A 292 -5.65 16.80 -8.99
N MET A 293 -4.33 16.57 -9.01
CA MET A 293 -3.40 17.26 -8.11
C MET A 293 -3.40 18.77 -8.34
N ARG A 294 -3.48 19.23 -9.60
CA ARG A 294 -3.59 20.66 -9.93
C ARG A 294 -4.85 21.28 -9.33
N LYS A 295 -6.00 20.59 -9.43
CA LYS A 295 -7.25 21.02 -8.79
C LYS A 295 -7.17 21.04 -7.28
N LEU A 296 -6.58 20.02 -6.66
CA LEU A 296 -6.46 19.91 -5.20
C LEU A 296 -5.55 21.01 -4.63
N ILE A 297 -4.43 21.30 -5.30
CA ILE A 297 -3.53 22.40 -4.96
C ILE A 297 -4.24 23.75 -5.15
N ALA A 298 -4.95 23.94 -6.27
CA ALA A 298 -5.69 25.18 -6.53
C ALA A 298 -6.82 25.43 -5.51
N GLN A 299 -7.56 24.40 -5.10
CA GLN A 299 -8.61 24.48 -4.08
C GLN A 299 -8.03 24.78 -2.68
N SER A 300 -6.89 24.18 -2.36
CA SER A 300 -6.18 24.42 -1.09
C SER A 300 -5.59 25.84 -1.05
N VAL A 301 -5.11 26.36 -2.18
CA VAL A 301 -4.59 27.74 -2.31
C VAL A 301 -5.72 28.78 -2.20
N ALA A 302 -6.85 28.55 -2.86
CA ALA A 302 -7.98 29.48 -2.86
C ALA A 302 -8.63 29.67 -1.48
N SER A 303 -8.46 28.72 -0.56
CA SER A 303 -9.03 28.73 0.79
C SER A 303 -8.03 29.13 1.89
N TYR A 304 -6.74 29.29 1.55
CA TYR A 304 -5.67 29.49 2.53
C TYR A 304 -5.43 30.98 2.82
N LYS A 305 -5.42 31.35 4.11
CA LYS A 305 -5.24 32.74 4.60
C LYS A 305 -3.93 32.99 5.37
N GLY A 306 -3.00 32.03 5.36
CA GLY A 306 -1.73 32.11 6.12
C GLY A 306 -0.55 32.64 5.29
N GLY A 307 0.57 32.91 5.96
CA GLY A 307 1.82 33.32 5.30
C GLY A 307 2.56 32.19 4.57
N ALA A 308 3.49 32.56 3.68
CA ALA A 308 4.18 31.64 2.75
C ALA A 308 4.90 30.46 3.44
N MET A 309 5.49 30.66 4.63
CA MET A 309 6.21 29.62 5.35
C MET A 309 5.27 28.53 5.91
N ALA A 310 4.05 28.90 6.27
CA ALA A 310 3.03 27.96 6.74
C ALA A 310 2.35 27.22 5.56
N PHE A 311 2.27 27.87 4.39
CA PHE A 311 1.83 27.23 3.15
C PHE A 311 2.82 26.14 2.68
N ALA A 312 4.12 26.42 2.73
CA ALA A 312 5.17 25.44 2.40
C ALA A 312 5.13 24.20 3.31
N LYS A 313 4.78 24.36 4.59
CA LYS A 313 4.56 23.25 5.53
C LYS A 313 3.31 22.44 5.18
N MET A 314 2.22 23.10 4.79
CA MET A 314 0.99 22.45 4.33
C MET A 314 1.24 21.59 3.09
N LEU A 315 1.96 22.12 2.07
CA LEU A 315 2.30 21.37 0.87
C LEU A 315 3.15 20.13 1.17
N LYS A 316 4.11 20.22 2.10
CA LYS A 316 4.91 19.08 2.52
C LYS A 316 4.08 17.98 3.18
N ARG A 317 3.12 18.37 4.03
CA ARG A 317 2.23 17.45 4.74
C ARG A 317 1.22 16.78 3.80
N ASP A 318 0.55 17.57 2.97
CA ASP A 318 -0.64 17.11 2.24
C ASP A 318 -0.27 16.42 0.90
N PHE A 319 0.94 16.67 0.38
CA PHE A 319 1.45 16.01 -0.85
C PHE A 319 2.63 15.06 -0.60
N ASN A 320 2.93 14.75 0.66
CA ASN A 320 3.96 13.78 1.07
C ASN A 320 5.35 14.03 0.45
N LEU A 321 5.78 15.30 0.41
CA LEU A 321 7.05 15.74 -0.19
C LEU A 321 8.25 15.57 0.77
N GLU A 322 8.22 14.58 1.65
CA GLU A 322 9.21 14.37 2.73
C GLU A 322 10.65 14.17 2.20
N ASN A 323 10.80 13.76 0.93
CA ASN A 323 12.11 13.58 0.29
C ASN A 323 12.73 14.87 -0.28
N ILE A 324 12.05 16.03 -0.18
CA ILE A 324 12.59 17.31 -0.62
C ILE A 324 12.92 18.18 0.61
N THR A 325 14.07 17.89 1.21
CA THR A 325 14.71 18.77 2.18
C THR A 325 15.23 20.02 1.45
N ASN A 326 14.86 21.22 1.91
CA ASN A 326 15.20 22.54 1.33
C ASN A 326 14.50 22.94 0.01
N ILE A 327 13.18 22.86 -0.07
CA ILE A 327 12.42 23.66 -1.06
C ILE A 327 12.62 25.15 -0.72
N ARG A 328 13.30 25.91 -1.58
CA ARG A 328 13.47 27.36 -1.42
C ARG A 328 12.18 28.07 -1.83
N TYR A 329 12.05 29.32 -1.42
CA TYR A 329 10.85 30.12 -1.66
C TYR A 329 10.53 30.25 -3.17
N GLU A 330 11.57 30.38 -3.98
CA GLU A 330 11.50 30.49 -5.43
C GLU A 330 11.01 29.18 -6.08
N ASP A 331 11.40 28.04 -5.53
CA ASP A 331 11.00 26.71 -6.00
C ASP A 331 9.49 26.46 -5.74
N ALA A 332 8.96 27.02 -4.65
CA ALA A 332 7.52 26.97 -4.33
C ALA A 332 6.68 27.85 -5.25
N ILE A 333 7.17 29.04 -5.63
CA ILE A 333 6.51 29.91 -6.63
C ILE A 333 6.46 29.22 -8.00
N GLU A 334 7.57 28.62 -8.43
CA GLU A 334 7.65 27.93 -9.71
C GLU A 334 6.69 26.73 -9.77
N LEU A 335 6.56 26.00 -8.65
CA LEU A 335 5.55 24.94 -8.52
C LEU A 335 4.12 25.49 -8.68
N MET A 336 3.80 26.63 -8.07
CA MET A 336 2.48 27.28 -8.21
C MET A 336 2.16 27.65 -9.66
N ARG A 337 3.14 28.19 -10.39
CA ARG A 337 2.97 28.51 -11.82
C ARG A 337 2.76 27.26 -12.66
N ARG A 338 3.55 26.20 -12.42
CA ARG A 338 3.44 24.93 -13.17
C ARG A 338 2.10 24.22 -12.97
N VAL A 339 1.46 24.38 -11.81
CA VAL A 339 0.11 23.84 -11.57
C VAL A 339 -1.02 24.75 -12.07
N GLY A 340 -0.70 25.92 -12.64
CA GLY A 340 -1.65 26.81 -13.31
C GLY A 340 -2.32 27.85 -12.42
N ILE A 341 -1.71 28.20 -11.28
CA ILE A 341 -2.22 29.29 -10.42
C ILE A 341 -1.87 30.64 -11.05
N ALA A 342 -2.84 31.56 -11.09
CA ALA A 342 -2.67 32.88 -11.69
C ALA A 342 -1.63 33.74 -10.93
N ASP A 343 -0.77 34.46 -11.65
CA ASP A 343 0.28 35.30 -11.06
C ASP A 343 -0.26 36.39 -10.10
N SER A 344 -1.52 36.82 -10.28
CA SER A 344 -2.18 37.76 -9.36
C SER A 344 -2.39 37.20 -7.95
N VAL A 345 -2.54 35.88 -7.82
CA VAL A 345 -2.65 35.17 -6.54
C VAL A 345 -1.26 34.91 -5.97
N ILE A 346 -0.29 34.57 -6.83
CA ILE A 346 1.11 34.32 -6.45
C ILE A 346 1.75 35.58 -5.83
N LYS A 347 1.46 36.77 -6.37
CA LYS A 347 1.94 38.06 -5.84
C LYS A 347 1.58 38.32 -4.37
N GLN A 348 0.54 37.67 -3.83
CA GLN A 348 0.14 37.83 -2.43
C GLN A 348 1.09 37.11 -1.46
N PHE A 349 1.92 36.20 -1.98
CA PHE A 349 2.90 35.44 -1.22
C PHE A 349 4.31 36.00 -1.36
N GLU A 350 4.55 36.88 -2.36
CA GLU A 350 5.83 37.57 -2.54
C GLU A 350 6.20 38.37 -1.29
N PRO A 351 7.45 38.25 -0.79
CA PRO A 351 7.87 39.05 0.35
C PRO A 351 7.73 40.53 0.00
N VAL A 352 6.98 41.26 0.82
CA VAL A 352 6.88 42.72 0.71
C VAL A 352 8.31 43.26 0.86
N LYS A 353 8.83 43.89 -0.20
CA LYS A 353 10.09 44.62 -0.10
C LYS A 353 9.86 45.78 0.88
N THR A 354 10.33 45.63 2.10
CA THR A 354 10.56 46.77 3.00
C THR A 354 11.68 47.60 2.38
N GLU A 355 11.34 48.80 1.92
CA GLU A 355 12.31 49.85 1.61
C GLU A 355 13.11 50.27 2.85
#